data_AF-A0A2N3BYC7-F1
#
_entry.id   AF-A0A2N3BYC7-F1
#
_cell.length_a   1.000
_cell.length_b   1.000
_cell.length_c   1.000
_cell.angle_alpha   90.00
_cell.angle_beta   90.00
_cell.angle_gamma   90.00
#
_symmetry.space_group_name_H-M   'P 1'
#
loop_
_entity.id
_entity.type
_entity.pdbx_description
1 polymer ?
#
loop_
_entity_poly.entity_id
_entity_poly.type
_entity_poly.pdbx_seq_one_letter_code
_entity_poly.pdbx_strand_id
1 'polypeptide(L)'
;MSFSDRIAGWRENLRHRWMYRRGDGTQSPAGGAGGAAGQGGGIGRLLGGLNRPGMGSMAKRAGLAIAVIILLYYPIGMLVVHKVDDNIDFAPSAAGAVEGGSMAVAFAAGLIEREVNENNWTANDPFFQPGVLLDNMPNFQQGLMSALARFGFELTDQLGRTRGSSEADPDLQRAAGLLQYPGNVWIWNPSVSLAPRASSESQYRDARKRLLAYNARLAKGEANYDIRADNLLATIERFAADLGSSSALIDRRVNEDAGNFFDSQADDIFYFTKGKLYGYYMVLQGLGQDFEPVIKERNLQKPWNEMMESFR
;
A
#
# COMPACT_ATOMS: atom_id res chain seq x y z
N MET A 1 -16.18 46.64 7.75
CA MET A 1 -15.06 47.18 6.96
C MET A 1 -14.75 46.20 5.85
N SER A 2 -14.92 46.63 4.60
CA SER A 2 -14.88 45.74 3.44
C SER A 2 -13.44 45.37 3.08
N PHE A 3 -13.25 44.19 2.50
CA PHE A 3 -11.97 43.69 1.97
C PHE A 3 -11.35 44.65 0.92
N SER A 4 -12.17 45.46 0.26
CA SER A 4 -11.75 46.53 -0.66
C SER A 4 -10.91 47.61 0.04
N ASP A 5 -11.24 47.96 1.28
CA ASP A 5 -10.57 49.04 2.01
C ASP A 5 -9.18 48.62 2.49
N ARG A 6 -8.99 47.32 2.74
CA ARG A 6 -7.70 46.73 3.14
C ARG A 6 -6.70 46.65 1.98
N ILE A 7 -7.18 46.49 0.74
CA ILE A 7 -6.32 46.42 -0.46
C ILE A 7 -5.89 47.82 -0.91
N ALA A 8 -6.75 48.84 -0.76
CA ALA A 8 -6.41 50.23 -1.07
C ALA A 8 -5.24 50.73 -0.21
N GLY A 9 -5.29 50.50 1.11
CA GLY A 9 -4.21 50.88 2.03
C GLY A 9 -2.87 50.19 1.76
N TRP A 10 -2.89 48.98 1.20
CA TRP A 10 -1.66 48.25 0.85
C TRP A 10 -0.96 48.84 -0.39
N ARG A 11 -1.71 49.30 -1.40
CA ARG A 11 -1.14 49.94 -2.60
C ARG A 11 -0.54 51.32 -2.31
N GLU A 12 -1.12 52.11 -1.40
CA GLU A 12 -0.57 53.42 -1.03
C GLU A 12 0.73 53.31 -0.23
N ASN A 13 0.82 52.33 0.66
CA ASN A 13 2.01 52.08 1.47
C ASN A 13 3.21 51.63 0.62
N LEU A 14 2.95 50.94 -0.49
CA LEU A 14 3.98 50.56 -1.47
C LEU A 14 4.43 51.73 -2.36
N ARG A 15 3.53 52.65 -2.71
CA ARG A 15 3.90 53.89 -3.44
C ARG A 15 4.75 54.82 -2.58
N HIS A 16 4.43 54.98 -1.30
CA HIS A 16 5.19 55.84 -0.38
C HIS A 16 6.62 55.33 -0.12
N ARG A 17 6.83 54.00 -0.09
CA ARG A 17 8.17 53.42 0.13
C ARG A 17 9.08 53.47 -1.10
N TRP A 18 8.53 53.63 -2.30
CA TRP A 18 9.32 53.68 -3.54
C TRP A 18 9.77 55.10 -3.93
N MET A 19 9.13 56.17 -3.45
CA MET A 19 9.51 57.54 -3.77
C MET A 19 10.67 58.11 -2.93
N TYR A 20 11.10 57.46 -1.84
CA TYR A 20 12.17 57.99 -0.97
C TYR A 20 13.57 57.42 -1.24
N ARG A 21 13.78 56.71 -2.36
CA ARG A 21 15.09 56.13 -2.73
C ARG A 21 15.60 56.66 -4.07
N ARG A 22 15.52 57.97 -4.28
CA ARG A 22 16.28 58.66 -5.33
C ARG A 22 16.45 60.15 -4.99
N GLY A 23 17.70 60.57 -4.76
CA GLY A 23 18.14 61.92 -4.36
C GLY A 23 18.46 61.96 -2.85
N ASP A 24 19.58 62.45 -2.35
CA ASP A 24 20.74 63.13 -2.93
C ASP A 24 21.84 63.18 -1.84
N GLY A 25 23.08 63.46 -2.26
CA GLY A 25 24.14 64.19 -1.55
C GLY A 25 24.39 64.05 -0.04
N THR A 26 25.60 63.56 0.29
CA THR A 26 26.54 64.08 1.30
C THR A 26 26.04 64.50 2.69
N GLN A 27 26.45 63.75 3.73
CA GLN A 27 27.13 64.28 4.93
C GLN A 27 27.52 63.15 5.90
N SER A 28 28.78 63.12 6.31
CA SER A 28 29.21 62.49 7.58
C SER A 28 28.85 63.41 8.75
N PRO A 29 28.61 62.87 9.95
CA PRO A 29 29.70 62.85 10.93
C PRO A 29 29.78 61.58 11.79
N ALA A 30 30.88 61.52 12.53
CA ALA A 30 31.36 60.41 13.36
C ALA A 30 30.66 60.25 14.72
N GLY A 31 30.83 59.05 15.30
CA GLY A 31 30.93 58.85 16.75
C GLY A 31 29.84 57.98 17.39
N GLY A 32 30.25 56.90 18.07
CA GLY A 32 29.44 56.25 19.11
C GLY A 32 29.36 54.73 19.03
N ALA A 33 30.23 54.05 19.78
CA ALA A 33 30.19 52.62 20.03
C ALA A 33 28.96 52.21 20.85
N GLY A 34 28.47 50.99 20.64
CA GLY A 34 27.44 50.37 21.48
C GLY A 34 26.94 49.07 20.88
N GLY A 35 27.58 47.96 21.25
CA GLY A 35 27.16 46.62 20.83
C GLY A 35 25.80 46.24 21.41
N ALA A 36 24.97 45.61 20.57
CA ALA A 36 23.94 44.69 21.01
C ALA A 36 23.91 43.54 20.00
N ALA A 37 24.45 42.40 20.42
CA ALA A 37 24.49 41.16 19.67
C ALA A 37 23.05 40.64 19.48
N GLY A 38 22.46 40.94 18.32
CA GLY A 38 21.26 40.27 17.84
C GLY A 38 21.58 38.88 17.33
N GLN A 39 21.44 37.88 18.21
CA GLN A 39 21.53 36.45 17.90
C GLN A 39 20.32 36.04 17.03
N GLY A 40 20.33 36.42 15.74
CA GLY A 40 19.30 36.08 14.76
C GLY A 40 19.86 35.83 13.36
N GLY A 41 21.17 35.59 13.26
CA GLY A 41 21.91 35.59 12.00
C GLY A 41 22.28 34.22 11.42
N GLY A 42 21.82 33.11 12.00
CA GLY A 42 22.27 31.77 11.57
C GLY A 42 21.91 31.46 10.11
N ILE A 43 20.64 31.63 9.75
CA ILE A 43 20.10 31.30 8.42
C ILE A 43 20.50 32.38 7.39
N GLY A 44 20.41 33.66 7.76
CA GLY A 44 20.75 34.79 6.88
C GLY A 44 22.24 34.88 6.52
N ARG A 45 23.15 34.47 7.42
CA ARG A 45 24.60 34.47 7.17
C ARG A 45 25.04 33.26 6.33
N LEU A 46 24.35 32.12 6.47
CA LEU A 46 24.49 30.95 5.59
C LEU A 46 24.06 31.27 4.15
N LEU A 47 22.91 31.94 4.00
CA LEU A 47 22.38 32.36 2.70
C LEU A 47 23.21 33.51 2.07
N GLY A 48 23.67 34.48 2.86
CA GLY A 48 24.46 35.62 2.37
C GLY A 48 25.88 35.27 1.91
N GLY A 49 26.48 34.21 2.47
CA GLY A 49 27.81 33.72 2.06
C GLY A 49 27.83 33.01 0.69
N LEU A 50 26.67 32.61 0.19
CA LEU A 50 26.53 31.93 -1.10
C LEU A 50 26.63 32.89 -2.29
N ASN A 51 26.48 34.21 -2.10
CA ASN A 51 26.36 35.19 -3.21
C ASN A 51 27.68 35.86 -3.65
N ARG A 52 28.84 35.34 -3.23
CA ARG A 52 30.16 35.83 -3.67
C ARG A 52 30.66 35.01 -4.87
N PRO A 53 31.05 35.61 -6.00
CA PRO A 53 31.54 34.86 -7.16
C PRO A 53 32.91 34.22 -6.86
N GLY A 54 32.99 32.87 -6.89
CA GLY A 54 34.23 32.10 -6.72
C GLY A 54 33.98 30.59 -6.65
N MET A 55 34.93 29.74 -7.04
CA MET A 55 34.77 28.26 -7.06
C MET A 55 34.29 27.67 -5.72
N GLY A 56 34.71 28.26 -4.59
CA GLY A 56 34.28 27.83 -3.26
C GLY A 56 32.81 28.15 -2.91
N SER A 57 32.18 29.13 -3.55
CA SER A 57 30.74 29.40 -3.38
C SER A 57 29.88 28.50 -4.29
N MET A 58 30.38 28.13 -5.47
CA MET A 58 29.77 27.10 -6.32
C MET A 58 29.75 25.73 -5.65
N ALA A 59 30.86 25.30 -5.04
CA ALA A 59 30.90 24.04 -4.28
C ALA A 59 29.92 24.03 -3.10
N LYS A 60 29.76 25.17 -2.40
CA LYS A 60 28.79 25.32 -1.31
C LYS A 60 27.33 25.32 -1.80
N ARG A 61 27.05 25.95 -2.94
CA ARG A 61 25.73 25.91 -3.60
C ARG A 61 25.38 24.50 -4.08
N ALA A 62 26.33 23.79 -4.68
CA ALA A 62 26.17 22.41 -5.11
C ALA A 62 25.93 21.47 -3.92
N GLY A 63 26.72 21.61 -2.84
CA GLY A 63 26.50 20.85 -1.60
C GLY A 63 25.14 21.12 -0.95
N LEU A 64 24.70 22.38 -0.92
CA LEU A 64 23.36 22.73 -0.44
C LEU A 64 22.26 22.17 -1.33
N ALA A 65 22.41 22.22 -2.66
CA ALA A 65 21.46 21.64 -3.60
C ALA A 65 21.35 20.12 -3.42
N ILE A 66 22.46 19.41 -3.25
CA ILE A 66 22.48 17.97 -2.96
C ILE A 66 21.79 17.68 -1.61
N ALA A 67 22.08 18.46 -0.57
CA ALA A 67 21.42 18.31 0.73
C ALA A 67 19.90 18.53 0.64
N VAL A 68 19.46 19.52 -0.14
CA VAL A 68 18.03 19.77 -0.40
C VAL A 68 17.41 18.63 -1.20
N ILE A 69 18.11 18.09 -2.20
CA ILE A 69 17.63 16.92 -2.97
C ILE A 69 17.48 15.70 -2.07
N ILE A 70 18.46 15.41 -1.20
CA ILE A 70 18.37 14.28 -0.24
C ILE A 70 17.22 14.51 0.76
N LEU A 71 17.07 15.75 1.24
CA LEU A 71 16.01 16.11 2.19
C LEU A 71 14.62 16.03 1.55
N LEU A 72 14.49 16.36 0.25
CA LEU A 72 13.25 16.25 -0.50
C LEU A 72 12.99 14.86 -1.09
N TYR A 73 14.03 14.03 -1.26
CA TYR A 73 13.92 12.67 -1.80
C TYR A 73 12.99 11.80 -0.95
N TYR A 74 13.15 11.82 0.38
CA TYR A 74 12.30 11.06 1.29
C TYR A 74 10.83 11.54 1.29
N PRO A 75 10.51 12.84 1.49
CA PRO A 75 9.12 13.34 1.44
C PRO A 75 8.43 13.13 0.09
N ILE A 76 9.11 13.41 -1.02
CA ILE A 76 8.54 13.24 -2.36
C ILE A 76 8.38 11.75 -2.68
N GLY A 77 9.39 10.95 -2.36
CA GLY A 77 9.34 9.50 -2.54
C GLY A 77 8.24 8.85 -1.69
N MET A 78 8.06 9.29 -0.45
CA MET A 78 6.95 8.87 0.42
C MET A 78 5.58 9.16 -0.21
N LEU A 79 5.38 10.35 -0.77
CA LEU A 79 4.12 10.70 -1.45
C LEU A 79 3.85 9.89 -2.72
N VAL A 80 4.90 9.47 -3.43
CA VAL A 80 4.78 8.69 -4.66
C VAL A 80 4.54 7.21 -4.40
N VAL A 81 5.22 6.65 -3.37
CA VAL A 81 5.17 5.22 -3.04
C VAL A 81 3.95 4.86 -2.20
N HIS A 82 3.42 5.79 -1.39
CA HIS A 82 2.28 5.50 -0.51
C HIS A 82 0.95 5.39 -1.26
N LYS A 83 0.61 4.17 -1.72
CA LYS A 83 -0.69 3.85 -2.30
C LYS A 83 -1.25 2.59 -1.67
N VAL A 84 -2.03 2.77 -0.61
CA VAL A 84 -2.94 1.72 -0.13
C VAL A 84 -4.09 1.66 -1.11
N ASP A 85 -4.07 0.69 -2.02
CA ASP A 85 -5.11 0.49 -3.03
C ASP A 85 -6.23 -0.41 -2.47
N ASP A 86 -7.22 0.24 -1.85
CA ASP A 86 -8.43 -0.35 -1.32
C ASP A 86 -9.64 -0.16 -2.25
N ASN A 87 -9.41 0.01 -3.55
CA ASN A 87 -10.46 0.23 -4.53
C ASN A 87 -11.42 -0.98 -4.61
N ILE A 88 -12.65 -0.81 -4.12
CA ILE A 88 -13.69 -1.83 -4.13
C ILE A 88 -14.31 -2.10 -5.51
N ASP A 89 -14.02 -1.23 -6.49
CA ASP A 89 -14.47 -1.36 -7.88
C ASP A 89 -13.40 -2.04 -8.75
N PHE A 90 -12.37 -2.63 -8.13
CA PHE A 90 -11.38 -3.43 -8.83
C PHE A 90 -12.06 -4.56 -9.63
N ALA A 91 -11.64 -4.73 -10.88
CA ALA A 91 -12.09 -5.82 -11.73
C ALA A 91 -10.88 -6.54 -12.33
N PRO A 92 -10.86 -7.89 -12.33
CA PRO A 92 -9.76 -8.63 -12.91
C PRO A 92 -9.68 -8.42 -14.43
N SER A 93 -8.47 -8.46 -14.96
CA SER A 93 -8.25 -8.33 -16.41
C SER A 93 -8.97 -9.44 -17.20
N ALA A 94 -9.31 -9.18 -18.46
CA ALA A 94 -9.94 -10.16 -19.36
C ALA A 94 -9.12 -11.47 -19.50
N ALA A 95 -7.80 -11.41 -19.32
CA ALA A 95 -6.94 -12.60 -19.34
C ALA A 95 -7.18 -13.53 -18.14
N GLY A 96 -7.70 -13.02 -17.02
CA GLY A 96 -8.07 -13.79 -15.84
C GLY A 96 -9.55 -14.21 -15.82
N ALA A 97 -10.43 -13.34 -16.30
CA ALA A 97 -11.89 -13.56 -16.37
C ALA A 97 -12.30 -14.32 -17.65
N VAL A 98 -11.79 -15.55 -17.81
CA VAL A 98 -12.11 -16.41 -18.95
C VAL A 98 -13.54 -16.96 -18.81
N GLU A 99 -14.31 -16.99 -19.90
CA GLU A 99 -15.65 -17.59 -19.93
C GLU A 99 -15.58 -19.08 -19.55
N GLY A 100 -16.42 -19.50 -18.60
CA GLY A 100 -16.40 -20.85 -18.03
C GLY A 100 -15.34 -21.08 -16.93
N GLY A 101 -14.49 -20.09 -16.64
CA GLY A 101 -13.62 -20.08 -15.47
C GLY A 101 -14.31 -19.55 -14.21
N SER A 102 -13.61 -19.63 -13.08
CA SER A 102 -14.02 -19.03 -11.81
C SER A 102 -13.60 -17.56 -11.75
N MET A 103 -14.56 -16.70 -11.41
CA MET A 103 -14.33 -15.28 -11.15
C MET A 103 -13.57 -15.08 -9.84
N ALA A 104 -13.79 -15.90 -8.81
CA ALA A 104 -13.01 -15.83 -7.56
C ALA A 104 -11.50 -16.05 -7.81
N VAL A 105 -11.16 -17.01 -8.68
CA VAL A 105 -9.76 -17.25 -9.10
C VAL A 105 -9.22 -16.07 -9.91
N ALA A 106 -10.05 -15.48 -10.78
CA ALA A 106 -9.67 -14.29 -11.55
C ALA A 106 -9.35 -13.10 -10.63
N PHE A 107 -10.16 -12.85 -9.60
CA PHE A 107 -9.91 -11.82 -8.58
C PHE A 107 -8.59 -12.08 -7.85
N ALA A 108 -8.36 -13.30 -7.35
CA ALA A 108 -7.11 -13.64 -6.67
C ALA A 108 -5.89 -13.41 -7.57
N ALA A 109 -5.92 -13.88 -8.81
CA ALA A 109 -4.83 -13.70 -9.77
C ALA A 109 -4.62 -12.23 -10.16
N GLY A 110 -5.70 -11.45 -10.27
CA GLY A 110 -5.67 -10.02 -10.59
C GLY A 110 -5.09 -9.19 -9.44
N LEU A 111 -5.48 -9.48 -8.20
CA LEU A 111 -4.95 -8.80 -7.02
C LEU A 111 -3.46 -9.07 -6.82
N ILE A 112 -3.00 -10.31 -7.10
CA ILE A 112 -1.56 -10.61 -7.06
C ILE A 112 -0.81 -9.78 -8.11
N GLU A 113 -1.35 -9.63 -9.32
CA GLU A 113 -0.74 -8.79 -10.36
C GLU A 113 -0.64 -7.34 -9.90
N ARG A 114 -1.74 -6.80 -9.39
CA ARG A 114 -1.83 -5.43 -8.92
C ARG A 114 -0.81 -5.15 -7.83
N GLU A 115 -0.77 -5.97 -6.77
CA GLU A 115 0.14 -5.72 -5.65
C GLU A 115 1.61 -5.96 -5.98
N VAL A 116 1.92 -6.97 -6.80
CA VAL A 116 3.31 -7.37 -7.04
C VAL A 116 3.94 -6.60 -8.20
N ASN A 117 3.16 -6.27 -9.23
CA ASN A 117 3.70 -5.68 -10.47
C ASN A 117 3.25 -4.23 -10.69
N GLU A 118 2.03 -3.84 -10.33
CA GLU A 118 1.53 -2.48 -10.58
C GLU A 118 1.88 -1.52 -9.44
N ASN A 119 1.59 -1.93 -8.19
CA ASN A 119 1.86 -1.16 -6.99
C ASN A 119 3.30 -1.33 -6.47
N ASN A 120 4.04 -2.31 -7.02
CA ASN A 120 5.30 -2.82 -6.49
C ASN A 120 5.14 -3.44 -5.10
N TRP A 121 5.84 -4.56 -4.89
CA TRP A 121 5.85 -5.25 -3.61
C TRP A 121 6.79 -4.56 -2.63
N THR A 122 6.26 -3.65 -1.83
CA THR A 122 7.06 -2.75 -0.98
C THR A 122 7.61 -3.43 0.27
N ALA A 123 7.06 -4.59 0.68
CA ALA A 123 7.51 -5.31 1.87
C ALA A 123 8.97 -5.83 1.78
N ASN A 124 9.54 -5.85 0.57
CA ASN A 124 10.93 -6.24 0.30
C ASN A 124 11.82 -5.06 -0.15
N ASP A 125 11.32 -3.83 -0.08
CA ASP A 125 12.07 -2.68 -0.56
C ASP A 125 13.38 -2.48 0.24
N PRO A 126 14.51 -2.22 -0.43
CA PRO A 126 15.77 -1.93 0.27
C PRO A 126 15.67 -0.72 1.18
N PHE A 127 16.43 -0.70 2.29
CA PHE A 127 16.44 0.37 3.30
C PHE A 127 16.67 1.80 2.76
N PHE A 128 17.21 1.94 1.55
CA PHE A 128 17.44 3.23 0.89
C PHE A 128 16.27 3.72 0.02
N GLN A 129 15.21 2.92 -0.13
CA GLN A 129 13.96 3.34 -0.76
C GLN A 129 13.17 4.24 0.20
N PRO A 130 12.55 5.32 -0.30
CA PRO A 130 11.86 6.30 0.54
C PRO A 130 10.58 5.72 1.19
N GLY A 131 10.04 4.62 0.65
CA GLY A 131 8.87 3.92 1.18
C GLY A 131 9.12 3.14 2.48
N VAL A 132 10.37 2.87 2.87
CA VAL A 132 10.68 2.08 4.08
C VAL A 132 10.24 2.77 5.39
N LEU A 133 10.06 4.10 5.35
CA LEU A 133 9.51 4.86 6.48
C LEU A 133 7.97 4.79 6.56
N LEU A 134 7.32 4.14 5.59
CA LEU A 134 5.88 3.96 5.50
C LEU A 134 5.55 2.46 5.48
N ASP A 135 5.31 1.91 6.66
CA ASP A 135 4.96 0.51 6.93
C ASP A 135 3.51 0.15 6.55
N ASN A 136 2.62 1.13 6.42
CA ASN A 136 1.21 0.93 6.13
C ASN A 136 0.92 0.13 4.85
N MET A 137 1.58 0.47 3.75
CA MET A 137 1.40 -0.24 2.48
C MET A 137 1.96 -1.67 2.53
N PRO A 138 3.19 -1.93 3.01
CA PRO A 138 3.68 -3.29 3.26
C PRO A 138 2.75 -4.15 4.13
N ASN A 139 2.18 -3.59 5.20
CA ASN A 139 1.26 -4.32 6.07
C ASN A 139 -0.07 -4.63 5.36
N PHE A 140 -0.63 -3.66 4.63
CA PHE A 140 -1.81 -3.87 3.80
C PHE A 140 -1.59 -4.98 2.76
N GLN A 141 -0.47 -4.93 2.04
CA GLN A 141 -0.09 -5.93 1.04
C GLN A 141 0.05 -7.33 1.64
N GLN A 142 0.69 -7.44 2.81
CA GLN A 142 0.81 -8.71 3.53
C GLN A 142 -0.55 -9.24 4.02
N GLY A 143 -1.42 -8.37 4.52
CA GLY A 143 -2.78 -8.71 4.91
C GLY A 143 -3.60 -9.27 3.75
N LEU A 144 -3.53 -8.59 2.60
CA LEU A 144 -4.18 -9.02 1.36
C LEU A 144 -3.65 -10.39 0.90
N MET A 145 -2.32 -10.57 0.83
CA MET A 145 -1.74 -11.85 0.46
C MET A 145 -2.08 -12.96 1.44
N SER A 146 -2.19 -12.66 2.74
CA SER A 146 -2.65 -13.61 3.76
C SER A 146 -4.08 -14.12 3.47
N ALA A 147 -5.00 -13.22 3.09
CA ALA A 147 -6.35 -13.61 2.68
C ALA A 147 -6.34 -14.48 1.42
N LEU A 148 -5.56 -14.11 0.40
CA LEU A 148 -5.43 -14.90 -0.82
C LEU A 148 -4.80 -16.27 -0.57
N ALA A 149 -3.85 -16.35 0.36
CA ALA A 149 -3.20 -17.59 0.73
C ALA A 149 -4.17 -18.54 1.45
N ARG A 150 -5.06 -17.99 2.29
CA ARG A 150 -6.17 -18.75 2.89
C ARG A 150 -7.16 -19.20 1.84
N PHE A 151 -7.59 -18.32 0.94
CA PHE A 151 -8.43 -18.70 -0.20
C PHE A 151 -7.79 -19.79 -1.05
N GLY A 152 -6.48 -19.72 -1.34
CA GLY A 152 -5.76 -20.75 -2.10
C GLY A 152 -5.82 -22.13 -1.45
N PHE A 153 -5.79 -22.20 -0.11
CA PHE A 153 -6.00 -23.46 0.59
C PHE A 153 -7.43 -23.98 0.44
N GLU A 154 -8.45 -23.15 0.69
CA GLU A 154 -9.86 -23.57 0.53
C GLU A 154 -10.19 -23.91 -0.93
N LEU A 155 -9.58 -23.19 -1.89
CA LEU A 155 -9.67 -23.47 -3.31
C LEU A 155 -9.08 -24.85 -3.65
N THR A 156 -7.97 -25.23 -3.03
CA THR A 156 -7.34 -26.54 -3.26
C THR A 156 -8.11 -27.68 -2.58
N ASP A 157 -8.61 -27.45 -1.37
CA ASP A 157 -9.17 -28.49 -0.50
C ASP A 157 -10.68 -28.69 -0.68
N GLN A 158 -11.43 -27.60 -0.85
CA GLN A 158 -12.89 -27.62 -0.90
C GLN A 158 -13.40 -27.42 -2.34
N LEU A 159 -12.95 -26.36 -3.01
CA LEU A 159 -13.55 -25.94 -4.28
C LEU A 159 -12.99 -26.71 -5.48
N GLY A 160 -11.70 -27.02 -5.50
CA GLY A 160 -11.01 -27.64 -6.63
C GLY A 160 -11.15 -29.17 -6.71
N ARG A 161 -11.88 -29.78 -5.77
CA ARG A 161 -12.03 -31.24 -5.65
C ARG A 161 -13.48 -31.64 -5.86
N THR A 162 -13.71 -32.69 -6.63
CA THR A 162 -15.02 -33.32 -6.74
C THR A 162 -15.34 -34.08 -5.46
N ARG A 163 -16.41 -33.66 -4.75
CA ARG A 163 -16.85 -34.30 -3.49
C ARG A 163 -15.74 -34.39 -2.43
N GLY A 164 -14.82 -33.42 -2.41
CA GLY A 164 -13.70 -33.32 -1.46
C GLY A 164 -12.66 -34.46 -1.49
N SER A 165 -12.89 -35.54 -2.26
CA SER A 165 -12.06 -36.76 -2.21
C SER A 165 -11.23 -36.99 -3.47
N SER A 166 -11.54 -36.33 -4.60
CA SER A 166 -10.70 -36.39 -5.82
C SER A 166 -9.31 -35.83 -5.59
N GLU A 167 -8.31 -36.22 -6.38
CA GLU A 167 -6.95 -35.66 -6.30
C GLU A 167 -6.95 -34.11 -6.34
N ALA A 168 -6.01 -33.49 -5.60
CA ALA A 168 -5.83 -32.04 -5.64
C ALA A 168 -5.30 -31.64 -7.01
N ASP A 169 -5.83 -30.57 -7.58
CA ASP A 169 -5.23 -30.00 -8.79
C ASP A 169 -3.79 -29.55 -8.51
N PRO A 170 -2.81 -29.96 -9.34
CA PRO A 170 -1.40 -29.69 -9.07
C PRO A 170 -1.05 -28.19 -9.14
N ASP A 171 -1.74 -27.41 -9.98
CA ASP A 171 -1.52 -25.96 -10.04
C ASP A 171 -2.12 -25.28 -8.80
N LEU A 172 -3.30 -25.71 -8.32
CA LEU A 172 -3.88 -25.18 -7.09
C LEU A 172 -3.01 -25.50 -5.87
N GLN A 173 -2.58 -26.75 -5.73
CA GLN A 173 -1.69 -27.16 -4.64
C GLN A 173 -0.38 -26.36 -4.66
N ARG A 174 0.18 -26.12 -5.86
CA ARG A 174 1.39 -25.33 -6.00
C ARG A 174 1.14 -23.86 -5.67
N ALA A 175 0.06 -23.27 -6.18
CA ALA A 175 -0.32 -21.89 -5.89
C ALA A 175 -0.52 -21.64 -4.39
N ALA A 176 -1.26 -22.52 -3.71
CA ALA A 176 -1.48 -22.44 -2.27
C ALA A 176 -0.16 -22.44 -1.49
N GLY A 177 0.76 -23.35 -1.82
CA GLY A 177 2.08 -23.39 -1.19
C GLY A 177 2.93 -22.14 -1.45
N LEU A 178 2.85 -21.56 -2.65
CA LEU A 178 3.59 -20.35 -3.01
C LEU A 178 3.06 -19.09 -2.31
N LEU A 179 1.74 -18.99 -2.13
CA LEU A 179 1.11 -17.86 -1.42
C LEU A 179 1.43 -17.84 0.08
N GLN A 180 1.76 -18.99 0.67
CA GLN A 180 2.22 -19.08 2.06
C GLN A 180 3.68 -18.62 2.25
N TYR A 181 4.39 -18.31 1.17
CA TYR A 181 5.76 -17.83 1.29
C TYR A 181 5.80 -16.47 2.02
N PRO A 182 6.73 -16.26 2.97
CA PRO A 182 6.75 -15.02 3.74
C PRO A 182 6.98 -13.81 2.83
N GLY A 183 6.21 -12.74 3.07
CA GLY A 183 6.22 -11.53 2.23
C GLY A 183 7.51 -10.70 2.30
N ASN A 184 8.36 -10.94 3.29
CA ASN A 184 9.54 -10.13 3.61
C ASN A 184 10.89 -10.78 3.24
N VAL A 185 10.89 -11.79 2.36
CA VAL A 185 12.12 -12.44 1.92
C VAL A 185 12.70 -11.76 0.67
N TRP A 186 13.77 -11.00 0.89
CA TRP A 186 14.55 -10.36 -0.18
C TRP A 186 15.45 -11.35 -0.94
N ILE A 187 15.78 -11.00 -2.20
CA ILE A 187 16.55 -11.82 -3.15
C ILE A 187 17.93 -12.22 -2.62
N TRP A 188 18.53 -11.40 -1.75
CA TRP A 188 19.84 -11.66 -1.16
C TRP A 188 19.83 -11.34 0.33
N ASN A 189 19.82 -12.39 1.16
CA ASN A 189 19.94 -12.25 2.61
C ASN A 189 21.24 -12.93 3.07
N PRO A 190 22.34 -12.17 3.27
CA PRO A 190 23.64 -12.75 3.60
C PRO A 190 23.67 -13.44 4.97
N SER A 191 22.67 -13.21 5.83
CA SER A 191 22.52 -13.88 7.13
C SER A 191 21.91 -15.28 7.03
N VAL A 192 21.32 -15.64 5.88
CA VAL A 192 20.66 -16.95 5.64
C VAL A 192 21.37 -17.76 4.55
N SER A 193 21.81 -17.11 3.47
CA SER A 193 22.56 -17.76 2.39
C SER A 193 23.38 -16.74 1.60
N LEU A 194 24.60 -17.13 1.21
CA LEU A 194 25.46 -16.35 0.31
C LEU A 194 24.95 -16.38 -1.15
N ALA A 195 24.10 -17.34 -1.52
CA ALA A 195 23.50 -17.46 -2.85
C ALA A 195 22.14 -16.73 -2.94
N PRO A 196 21.82 -16.08 -4.09
CA PRO A 196 20.52 -15.45 -4.30
C PRO A 196 19.38 -16.47 -4.16
N ARG A 197 18.31 -16.10 -3.44
CA ARG A 197 17.07 -16.88 -3.35
C ARG A 197 15.98 -16.24 -4.21
N ALA A 198 15.01 -17.04 -4.62
CA ALA A 198 13.82 -16.48 -5.25
C ALA A 198 13.07 -15.60 -4.23
N SER A 199 12.88 -14.33 -4.59
CA SER A 199 12.24 -13.34 -3.74
C SER A 199 10.74 -13.58 -3.57
N SER A 200 10.10 -12.97 -2.56
CA SER A 200 8.65 -13.10 -2.33
C SER A 200 7.83 -12.79 -3.59
N GLU A 201 8.20 -11.75 -4.33
CA GLU A 201 7.57 -11.34 -5.59
C GLU A 201 7.64 -12.43 -6.63
N SER A 202 8.77 -13.15 -6.71
CA SER A 202 8.93 -14.26 -7.65
C SER A 202 7.97 -15.40 -7.30
N GLN A 203 7.81 -15.72 -6.02
CA GLN A 203 6.87 -16.74 -5.56
C GLN A 203 5.42 -16.34 -5.85
N TYR A 204 5.03 -15.10 -5.56
CA TYR A 204 3.69 -14.60 -5.83
C TYR A 204 3.38 -14.54 -7.34
N ARG A 205 4.35 -14.13 -8.17
CA ARG A 205 4.22 -14.20 -9.63
C ARG A 205 4.03 -15.63 -10.13
N ASP A 206 4.73 -16.61 -9.56
CA ASP A 206 4.53 -18.02 -9.90
C ASP A 206 3.14 -18.48 -9.45
N ALA A 207 2.70 -18.11 -8.23
CA ALA A 207 1.36 -18.43 -7.74
C ALA A 207 0.26 -17.91 -8.69
N ARG A 208 0.39 -16.65 -9.14
CA ARG A 208 -0.51 -16.07 -10.15
C ARG A 208 -0.55 -16.89 -11.42
N LYS A 209 0.60 -17.29 -11.97
CA LYS A 209 0.67 -18.11 -13.19
C LYS A 209 -0.07 -19.43 -13.03
N ARG A 210 0.08 -20.07 -11.86
CA ARG A 210 -0.62 -21.33 -11.52
C ARG A 210 -2.14 -21.13 -11.44
N LEU A 211 -2.60 -20.07 -10.78
CA LEU A 211 -4.02 -19.74 -10.70
C LEU A 211 -4.62 -19.50 -12.10
N LEU A 212 -3.93 -18.75 -12.96
CA LEU A 212 -4.37 -18.50 -14.33
C LEU A 212 -4.39 -19.78 -15.18
N ALA A 213 -3.38 -20.64 -15.03
CA ALA A 213 -3.33 -21.93 -15.73
C ALA A 213 -4.48 -22.86 -15.32
N TYR A 214 -4.77 -22.93 -14.02
CA TYR A 214 -5.93 -23.64 -13.50
C TYR A 214 -7.23 -23.05 -14.07
N ASN A 215 -7.42 -21.73 -14.05
CA ASN A 215 -8.66 -21.10 -14.53
C ASN A 215 -8.88 -21.33 -16.04
N ALA A 216 -7.80 -21.33 -16.81
CA ALA A 216 -7.84 -21.64 -18.24
C ALA A 216 -8.20 -23.11 -18.52
N ARG A 217 -7.78 -24.06 -17.65
CA ARG A 217 -8.20 -25.46 -17.73
C ARG A 217 -9.65 -25.63 -17.30
N LEU A 218 -10.07 -24.91 -16.26
CA LEU A 218 -11.45 -24.92 -15.78
C LEU A 218 -12.43 -24.48 -16.89
N ALA A 219 -12.11 -23.39 -17.60
CA ALA A 219 -12.87 -22.92 -18.75
C ALA A 219 -13.04 -23.96 -19.88
N LYS A 220 -12.11 -24.91 -20.00
CA LYS A 220 -12.16 -26.00 -20.98
C LYS A 220 -12.84 -27.27 -20.45
N GLY A 221 -13.25 -27.29 -19.19
CA GLY A 221 -13.74 -28.50 -18.52
C GLY A 221 -12.64 -29.51 -18.19
N GLU A 222 -11.37 -29.08 -18.17
CA GLU A 222 -10.20 -29.92 -17.87
C GLU A 222 -9.77 -29.86 -16.39
N ALA A 223 -10.47 -29.07 -15.58
CA ALA A 223 -10.26 -28.96 -14.14
C ALA A 223 -11.60 -28.94 -13.40
N ASN A 224 -11.59 -29.35 -12.13
CA ASN A 224 -12.79 -29.41 -11.31
C ASN A 224 -12.97 -28.12 -10.51
N TYR A 225 -14.21 -27.65 -10.44
CA TYR A 225 -14.65 -26.58 -9.53
C TYR A 225 -16.05 -26.95 -9.01
N ASP A 226 -16.13 -27.34 -7.73
CA ASP A 226 -17.30 -27.97 -7.14
C ASP A 226 -18.24 -26.92 -6.52
N ILE A 227 -19.19 -26.45 -7.34
CA ILE A 227 -20.19 -25.42 -6.99
C ILE A 227 -21.30 -26.05 -6.14
N ARG A 228 -21.03 -26.24 -4.85
CA ARG A 228 -21.99 -26.79 -3.86
C ARG A 228 -22.13 -25.89 -2.63
N ALA A 229 -23.33 -25.90 -2.06
CA ALA A 229 -23.65 -25.07 -0.89
C ALA A 229 -22.77 -25.37 0.33
N ASP A 230 -22.42 -26.63 0.58
CA ASP A 230 -21.54 -27.03 1.68
C ASP A 230 -20.10 -26.57 1.47
N ASN A 231 -19.58 -26.63 0.24
CA ASN A 231 -18.24 -26.09 -0.08
C ASN A 231 -18.19 -24.56 0.09
N LEU A 232 -19.24 -23.86 -0.34
CA LEU A 232 -19.35 -22.40 -0.13
C LEU A 232 -19.40 -22.07 1.36
N LEU A 233 -20.24 -22.77 2.13
CA LEU A 233 -20.36 -22.57 3.57
C LEU A 233 -19.01 -22.82 4.27
N ALA A 234 -18.35 -23.95 3.98
CA ALA A 234 -17.05 -24.27 4.54
C ALA A 234 -16.02 -23.17 4.24
N THR A 235 -16.00 -22.66 3.00
CA THR A 235 -15.10 -21.56 2.61
C THR A 235 -15.37 -20.29 3.41
N ILE A 236 -16.64 -19.89 3.56
CA ILE A 236 -17.03 -18.69 4.32
C ILE A 236 -16.70 -18.85 5.81
N GLU A 237 -16.97 -20.02 6.41
CA GLU A 237 -16.62 -20.30 7.81
C GLU A 237 -15.12 -20.18 8.05
N ARG A 238 -14.30 -20.59 7.07
CA ARG A 238 -12.84 -20.50 7.14
C ARG A 238 -12.35 -19.07 7.05
N PHE A 239 -13.02 -18.21 6.29
CA PHE A 239 -12.75 -16.77 6.24
C PHE A 239 -13.19 -16.09 7.55
N ALA A 240 -14.39 -16.40 8.03
CA ALA A 240 -14.93 -15.86 9.28
C ALA A 240 -14.04 -16.22 10.49
N ALA A 241 -13.52 -17.45 10.55
CA ALA A 241 -12.59 -17.87 11.60
C ALA A 241 -11.27 -17.07 11.56
N ASP A 242 -10.72 -16.82 10.37
CA ASP A 242 -9.49 -16.03 10.22
C ASP A 242 -9.70 -14.53 10.55
N LEU A 243 -10.85 -13.97 10.17
CA LEU A 243 -11.26 -12.63 10.58
C LEU A 243 -11.48 -12.55 12.10
N GLY A 244 -12.09 -13.57 12.71
CA GLY A 244 -12.23 -13.67 14.17
C GLY A 244 -10.90 -13.68 14.90
N SER A 245 -9.88 -14.37 14.36
CA SER A 245 -8.51 -14.31 14.88
C SER A 245 -7.91 -12.90 14.78
N SER A 246 -8.22 -12.17 13.70
CA SER A 246 -7.75 -10.79 13.51
C SER A 246 -8.43 -9.83 14.49
N SER A 247 -9.73 -10.02 14.76
CA SER A 247 -10.45 -9.27 15.80
C SER A 247 -9.91 -9.53 17.20
N ALA A 248 -9.56 -10.77 17.54
CA ALA A 248 -8.95 -11.10 18.83
C ALA A 248 -7.56 -10.47 19.00
N LEU A 249 -6.79 -10.35 17.91
CA LEU A 249 -5.50 -9.66 17.92
C LEU A 249 -5.68 -8.16 18.18
N ILE A 250 -6.66 -7.53 17.53
CA ILE A 250 -7.00 -6.12 17.76
C ILE A 250 -7.43 -5.90 19.21
N ASP A 251 -8.35 -6.71 19.74
CA ASP A 251 -8.84 -6.59 21.12
C ASP A 251 -7.71 -6.75 22.13
N ARG A 252 -6.83 -7.75 21.95
CA ARG A 252 -5.63 -7.89 22.78
C ARG A 252 -4.76 -6.64 22.75
N ARG A 253 -4.47 -6.10 21.56
CA ARG A 253 -3.63 -4.91 21.43
C ARG A 253 -4.24 -3.70 22.13
N VAL A 254 -5.55 -3.50 21.94
CA VAL A 254 -6.29 -2.42 22.61
C VAL A 254 -6.23 -2.57 24.13
N ASN A 255 -6.37 -3.78 24.66
CA ASN A 255 -6.36 -4.01 26.11
C ASN A 255 -4.96 -3.92 26.75
N GLU A 256 -3.90 -4.32 26.03
CA GLU A 256 -2.53 -4.36 26.57
C GLU A 256 -1.80 -3.01 26.44
N ASP A 257 -2.09 -2.21 25.41
CA ASP A 257 -1.30 -1.02 25.06
C ASP A 257 -2.14 0.27 24.92
N ALA A 258 -3.39 0.29 25.42
CA ALA A 258 -4.22 1.50 25.48
C ALA A 258 -3.57 2.58 26.37
N GLY A 259 -2.80 3.48 25.77
CA GLY A 259 -2.21 4.62 26.47
C GLY A 259 -0.99 5.25 25.81
N ASN A 260 -0.40 4.61 24.79
CA ASN A 260 0.72 5.19 24.06
C ASN A 260 0.23 6.12 22.94
N PHE A 261 0.71 7.36 22.90
CA PHE A 261 0.28 8.35 21.90
C PHE A 261 0.85 8.06 20.50
N PHE A 262 1.92 7.26 20.42
CA PHE A 262 2.53 6.79 19.19
C PHE A 262 2.69 5.27 19.27
N ASP A 263 1.69 4.55 18.74
CA ASP A 263 1.70 3.09 18.66
C ASP A 263 1.80 2.64 17.19
N SER A 264 3.03 2.40 16.73
CA SER A 264 3.27 1.90 15.37
C SER A 264 2.73 0.48 15.16
N GLN A 265 2.66 -0.34 16.21
CA GLN A 265 2.14 -1.72 16.10
C GLN A 265 0.63 -1.75 15.93
N ALA A 266 -0.10 -0.80 16.53
CA ALA A 266 -1.52 -0.64 16.28
C ALA A 266 -1.80 -0.31 14.80
N ASP A 267 -0.95 0.53 14.20
CA ASP A 267 -1.04 0.87 12.77
C ASP A 267 -0.76 -0.37 11.90
N ASP A 268 0.31 -1.12 12.21
CA ASP A 268 0.64 -2.39 11.54
C ASP A 268 -0.55 -3.37 11.53
N ILE A 269 -1.13 -3.61 12.71
CA ILE A 269 -2.28 -4.53 12.88
C ILE A 269 -3.50 -4.01 12.11
N PHE A 270 -3.73 -2.70 12.13
CA PHE A 270 -4.84 -2.08 11.42
C PHE A 270 -4.72 -2.29 9.91
N TYR A 271 -3.59 -1.93 9.30
CA TYR A 271 -3.40 -2.06 7.85
C TYR A 271 -3.35 -3.50 7.40
N PHE A 272 -2.73 -4.39 8.17
CA PHE A 272 -2.78 -5.83 7.91
C PHE A 272 -4.22 -6.35 7.90
N THR A 273 -5.02 -5.99 8.91
CA THR A 273 -6.43 -6.40 8.96
C THR A 273 -7.24 -5.78 7.83
N LYS A 274 -6.99 -4.52 7.48
CA LYS A 274 -7.64 -3.83 6.35
C LYS A 274 -7.34 -4.55 5.03
N GLY A 275 -6.09 -4.90 4.77
CA GLY A 275 -5.70 -5.64 3.57
C GLY A 275 -6.36 -7.02 3.48
N LYS A 276 -6.45 -7.72 4.63
CA LYS A 276 -7.11 -9.01 4.72
C LYS A 276 -8.61 -8.92 4.44
N LEU A 277 -9.31 -7.95 5.05
CA LEU A 277 -10.73 -7.67 4.78
C LEU A 277 -10.96 -7.38 3.31
N TYR A 278 -10.13 -6.52 2.72
CA TYR A 278 -10.20 -6.19 1.30
C TYR A 278 -10.00 -7.41 0.40
N GLY A 279 -8.99 -8.24 0.67
CA GLY A 279 -8.72 -9.47 -0.08
C GLY A 279 -9.91 -10.45 -0.03
N TYR A 280 -10.49 -10.66 1.15
CA TYR A 280 -11.69 -11.49 1.28
C TYR A 280 -12.90 -10.89 0.57
N TYR A 281 -13.13 -9.58 0.69
CA TYR A 281 -14.23 -8.91 0.01
C TYR A 281 -14.16 -9.10 -1.51
N MET A 282 -12.99 -8.93 -2.12
CA MET A 282 -12.77 -9.13 -3.55
C MET A 282 -12.99 -10.60 -3.98
N VAL A 283 -12.44 -11.55 -3.24
CA VAL A 283 -12.65 -12.98 -3.52
C VAL A 283 -14.12 -13.36 -3.35
N LEU A 284 -14.80 -12.84 -2.33
CA LEU A 284 -16.23 -13.05 -2.11
C LEU A 284 -17.06 -12.45 -3.25
N GLN A 285 -16.71 -11.29 -3.81
CA GLN A 285 -17.37 -10.79 -5.02
C GLN A 285 -17.30 -11.81 -6.17
N GLY A 286 -16.14 -12.44 -6.38
CA GLY A 286 -15.97 -13.51 -7.35
C GLY A 286 -16.77 -14.77 -7.01
N LEU A 287 -16.73 -15.22 -5.74
CA LEU A 287 -17.50 -16.38 -5.28
C LEU A 287 -19.01 -16.14 -5.42
N GLY A 288 -19.50 -14.92 -5.23
CA GLY A 288 -20.91 -14.59 -5.42
C GLY A 288 -21.37 -14.75 -6.86
N GLN A 289 -20.49 -14.52 -7.83
CA GLN A 289 -20.76 -14.79 -9.24
C GLN A 289 -20.67 -16.29 -9.54
N ASP A 290 -19.62 -16.96 -9.06
CA ASP A 290 -19.40 -18.39 -9.28
C ASP A 290 -20.53 -19.25 -8.67
N PHE A 291 -21.02 -18.87 -7.50
CA PHE A 291 -22.08 -19.56 -6.76
C PHE A 291 -23.47 -18.93 -6.94
N GLU A 292 -23.65 -18.05 -7.93
CA GLU A 292 -24.94 -17.42 -8.20
C GLU A 292 -26.11 -18.44 -8.30
N PRO A 293 -25.95 -19.60 -8.97
CA PRO A 293 -27.02 -20.61 -9.01
C PRO A 293 -27.40 -21.13 -7.63
N VAL A 294 -26.41 -21.41 -6.78
CA VAL A 294 -26.61 -21.95 -5.41
C VAL A 294 -27.27 -20.90 -4.51
N ILE A 295 -26.80 -19.66 -4.57
CA ILE A 295 -27.34 -18.55 -3.78
C ILE A 295 -28.81 -18.31 -4.17
N LYS A 296 -29.12 -18.34 -5.47
CA LYS A 296 -30.50 -18.19 -5.97
C LYS A 296 -31.40 -19.34 -5.56
N GLU A 297 -30.97 -20.58 -5.77
CA GLU A 297 -31.76 -21.78 -5.44
C GLU A 297 -32.10 -21.85 -3.94
N ARG A 298 -31.17 -21.43 -3.09
CA ARG A 298 -31.34 -21.44 -1.62
C ARG A 298 -31.99 -20.18 -1.05
N ASN A 299 -32.38 -19.21 -1.89
CA ASN A 299 -32.94 -17.92 -1.48
C ASN A 299 -32.02 -17.11 -0.53
N LEU A 300 -30.70 -17.16 -0.78
CA LEU A 300 -29.67 -16.54 0.06
C LEU A 300 -29.21 -15.17 -0.46
N GLN A 301 -29.84 -14.61 -1.49
CA GLN A 301 -29.41 -13.32 -2.10
C GLN A 301 -29.39 -12.19 -1.07
N LYS A 302 -30.44 -12.08 -0.24
CA LYS A 302 -30.53 -11.04 0.79
C LYS A 302 -29.40 -11.17 1.84
N PRO A 303 -29.24 -12.31 2.56
CA PRO A 303 -28.16 -12.44 3.53
C PRO A 303 -26.76 -12.35 2.89
N TRP A 304 -26.60 -12.79 1.63
CA TRP A 304 -25.34 -12.59 0.89
C TRP A 304 -25.02 -11.11 0.69
N ASN A 305 -25.99 -10.31 0.26
CA ASN A 305 -25.79 -8.88 0.06
C ASN A 305 -25.52 -8.14 1.38
N GLU A 306 -26.23 -8.48 2.45
CA GLU A 306 -25.99 -7.92 3.79
C GLU A 306 -24.57 -8.26 4.29
N MET A 307 -24.11 -9.50 4.07
CA MET A 307 -22.73 -9.88 4.35
C MET A 307 -21.75 -9.02 3.54
N MET A 308 -21.95 -8.89 2.22
CA MET A 308 -21.06 -8.09 1.37
C MET A 308 -21.06 -6.60 1.74
N GLU A 309 -22.18 -6.05 2.20
CA GLU A 309 -22.28 -4.66 2.66
C GLU A 309 -21.48 -4.44 3.96
N SER A 310 -21.42 -5.42 4.86
CA SER A 310 -20.66 -5.33 6.11
C SER A 310 -19.13 -5.22 5.94
N PHE A 311 -18.59 -5.52 4.75
CA PHE A 311 -17.19 -5.35 4.42
C PHE A 311 -16.82 -3.94 3.93
N ARG A 312 -17.81 -3.10 3.57
CA ARG A 312 -17.63 -1.73 3.07
C ARG A 312 -17.60 -0.72 4.20
#